data_AF-A0A562HYQ9-F1
#
_entry.id   AF-A0A562HYQ9-F1
#
_cell.length_a   1.000
_cell.length_b   1.000
_cell.length_c   1.000
_cell.angle_alpha   90.00
_cell.angle_beta   90.00
_cell.angle_gamma   90.00
#
_symmetry.space_group_name_H-M   'P 1'
#
loop_
_entity.id
_entity.type
_entity.pdbx_description
1 polymer ?
#
loop_
_entity_poly.entity_id
_entity_poly.type
_entity_poly.pdbx_seq_one_letter_code
_entity_poly.pdbx_strand_id
1 'polypeptide(L)'
;MSAKKRIDYERIEAGWRAGLLSPRQLAALYTEETGDPVSHAAITRHFSKQGIPRNLSAKIMARSNVMVTEAMVTDKVTPETIKRDKEIIESAATKITEVRLGQRHDIQRSRLVTMALLAELECQTGAENVALLQQLGDLMRSEDNKAQDKLNDLYHKLISLPERAKTLKMLADSMRITIDLERQAFGMKDEAEAPADALASLLNKISGGNRSSFGVVAEDPEL
;
A
#
# COMPACT_ATOMS: atom_id res chain seq x y z
N MET A 1 3.10 -41.47 40.59
CA MET A 1 3.74 -40.45 39.73
C MET A 1 2.66 -39.87 38.83
N SER A 2 2.49 -38.55 38.78
CA SER A 2 1.40 -37.95 37.98
C SER A 2 1.68 -38.10 36.49
N ALA A 3 0.70 -38.61 35.73
CA ALA A 3 0.84 -38.79 34.29
C ALA A 3 0.98 -37.43 33.60
N LYS A 4 1.98 -37.27 32.74
CA LYS A 4 2.08 -36.09 31.87
C LYS A 4 0.88 -36.08 30.92
N LYS A 5 -0.13 -35.27 31.24
CA LYS A 5 -1.25 -35.00 30.34
C LYS A 5 -0.72 -34.49 29.00
N ARG A 6 -1.35 -34.96 27.93
CA ARG A 6 -0.94 -34.68 26.55
C ARG A 6 -1.59 -33.36 26.14
N ILE A 7 -0.79 -32.30 26.07
CA ILE A 7 -1.22 -30.97 25.61
C ILE A 7 -1.71 -31.08 24.17
N ASP A 8 -2.89 -30.54 23.91
CA ASP A 8 -3.47 -30.37 22.57
C ASP A 8 -2.86 -29.11 21.92
N TYR A 9 -1.93 -29.32 21.00
CA TYR A 9 -1.28 -28.23 20.27
C TYR A 9 -2.07 -27.79 19.04
N GLU A 10 -2.94 -28.62 18.46
CA GLU A 10 -3.75 -28.28 17.28
C GLU A 10 -4.67 -27.09 17.59
N ARG A 11 -5.27 -27.10 18.80
CA ARG A 11 -6.08 -26.00 19.32
C ARG A 11 -5.31 -24.68 19.51
N ILE A 12 -4.00 -24.75 19.79
CA ILE A 12 -3.13 -23.56 19.94
C ILE A 12 -2.62 -23.07 18.57
N GLU A 13 -2.53 -23.96 17.58
CA GLU A 13 -1.88 -23.75 16.28
C GLU A 13 -2.51 -22.62 15.46
N ALA A 14 -3.84 -22.49 15.49
CA ALA A 14 -4.56 -21.39 14.83
C ALA A 14 -4.14 -20.02 15.40
N GLY A 15 -4.16 -19.87 16.73
CA GLY A 15 -3.73 -18.66 17.42
C GLY A 15 -2.22 -18.40 17.31
N TRP A 16 -1.41 -19.46 17.21
CA TRP A 16 0.02 -19.36 16.91
C TRP A 16 0.26 -18.79 15.50
N ARG A 17 -0.35 -19.39 14.46
CA ARG A 17 -0.23 -18.92 13.07
C ARG A 17 -0.71 -17.48 12.91
N ALA A 18 -1.87 -17.14 13.50
CA ALA A 18 -2.43 -15.79 13.45
C ALA A 18 -1.52 -14.72 14.10
N GLY A 19 -0.68 -15.11 15.08
CA GLY A 19 0.35 -14.26 15.68
C GLY A 19 -0.13 -13.11 16.57
N LEU A 20 -1.43 -12.79 16.54
CA LEU A 20 -2.12 -11.72 17.28
C LEU A 20 -1.88 -11.80 18.80
N LEU A 21 -2.13 -12.96 19.41
CA LEU A 21 -1.97 -13.20 20.85
C LEU A 21 -0.54 -13.66 21.15
N SER A 22 0.15 -13.05 22.11
CA SER A 22 1.51 -13.48 22.52
C SER A 22 1.54 -14.95 22.97
N PRO A 23 2.70 -15.64 22.93
CA PRO A 23 2.82 -17.02 23.43
C PRO A 23 2.38 -17.19 24.90
N ARG A 24 2.42 -16.13 25.72
CA ARG A 24 1.88 -16.12 27.09
C ARG A 24 0.36 -16.02 27.13
N GLN A 25 -0.25 -15.21 26.27
CA GLN A 25 -1.72 -15.13 26.15
C GLN A 25 -2.30 -16.43 25.58
N LEU A 26 -1.63 -17.05 24.60
CA LEU A 26 -2.02 -18.37 24.09
C LEU A 26 -1.94 -19.45 25.18
N ALA A 27 -0.91 -19.40 26.03
CA ALA A 27 -0.80 -20.29 27.19
C ALA A 27 -1.91 -20.05 28.23
N ALA A 28 -2.24 -18.80 28.52
CA ALA A 28 -3.31 -18.43 29.45
C ALA A 28 -4.67 -18.92 28.95
N LEU A 29 -5.04 -18.59 27.71
CA LEU A 29 -6.31 -19.01 27.09
C LEU A 29 -6.43 -20.54 27.02
N TYR A 30 -5.36 -21.25 26.64
CA TYR A 30 -5.39 -22.71 26.66
C TYR A 30 -5.64 -23.26 28.08
N THR A 31 -5.01 -22.68 29.09
CA THR A 31 -5.18 -23.08 30.49
C THR A 31 -6.58 -22.76 31.01
N GLU A 32 -7.17 -21.65 30.56
CA GLU A 32 -8.55 -21.23 30.88
C GLU A 32 -9.60 -22.14 30.21
N GLU A 33 -9.42 -22.46 28.93
CA GLU A 33 -10.34 -23.31 28.16
C GLU A 33 -10.28 -24.80 28.52
N THR A 34 -9.13 -25.31 28.96
CA THR A 34 -8.92 -26.75 29.19
C THR A 34 -8.68 -27.12 30.66
N GLY A 35 -8.42 -26.13 31.53
CA GLY A 35 -7.97 -26.34 32.91
C GLY A 35 -6.54 -26.87 33.04
N ASP A 36 -5.85 -27.19 31.93
CA ASP A 36 -4.54 -27.82 31.94
C ASP A 36 -3.42 -26.80 31.65
N PRO A 37 -2.47 -26.57 32.59
CA PRO A 37 -1.47 -25.53 32.46
C PRO A 37 -0.41 -25.86 31.40
N VAL A 38 -0.29 -24.98 30.40
CA VAL A 38 0.78 -25.05 29.39
C VAL A 38 1.77 -23.89 29.55
N SER A 39 3.07 -24.15 29.38
CA SER A 39 4.07 -23.09 29.39
C SER A 39 4.23 -22.47 28.00
N HIS A 40 4.27 -21.13 27.95
CA HIS A 40 4.60 -20.38 26.72
C HIS A 40 5.89 -20.87 26.04
N ALA A 41 6.89 -21.31 26.82
CA ALA A 41 8.14 -21.87 26.30
C ALA A 41 7.97 -23.25 25.65
N ALA A 42 6.98 -24.04 26.10
CA ALA A 42 6.61 -25.31 25.48
C ALA A 42 5.89 -25.08 24.14
N ILE A 43 4.95 -24.12 24.10
CA ILE A 43 4.28 -23.65 22.87
C ILE A 43 5.32 -23.23 21.83
N THR A 44 6.21 -22.28 22.15
CA THR A 44 7.23 -21.81 21.22
C THR A 44 8.13 -22.95 20.76
N ARG A 45 8.62 -23.81 21.66
CA ARG A 45 9.49 -24.94 21.30
C ARG A 45 8.79 -25.96 20.40
N HIS A 46 7.50 -26.21 20.59
CA HIS A 46 6.72 -27.14 19.77
C HIS A 46 6.63 -26.64 18.32
N PHE A 47 6.07 -25.44 18.12
CA PHE A 47 5.86 -24.88 16.79
C PHE A 47 7.16 -24.54 16.06
N SER A 48 8.20 -24.06 16.77
CA SER A 48 9.52 -23.86 16.17
C SER A 48 10.17 -25.18 15.73
N LYS A 49 10.00 -26.28 16.49
CA LYS A 49 10.55 -27.60 16.10
C LYS A 49 9.83 -28.20 14.89
N GLN A 50 8.55 -27.89 14.71
CA GLN A 50 7.76 -28.30 13.55
C GLN A 50 7.87 -27.32 12.36
N GLY A 51 8.61 -26.22 12.50
CA GLY A 51 8.77 -25.22 11.44
C GLY A 51 7.49 -24.44 11.11
N ILE A 52 6.48 -24.43 12.00
CA ILE A 52 5.19 -23.76 11.75
C ILE A 52 5.37 -22.24 11.91
N PRO A 53 5.28 -21.46 10.80
CA PRO A 53 5.57 -20.03 10.84
C PRO A 53 4.47 -19.26 11.55
N ARG A 54 4.87 -18.11 12.13
CA ARG A 54 4.02 -17.24 12.94
C ARG A 54 3.87 -15.89 12.26
N ASN A 55 2.64 -15.48 11.94
CA ASN A 55 2.39 -14.23 11.23
C ASN A 55 2.50 -13.02 12.17
N LEU A 56 3.65 -12.34 12.16
CA LEU A 56 3.88 -11.13 12.95
C LEU A 56 3.56 -9.83 12.20
N SER A 57 3.07 -9.90 10.96
CA SER A 57 2.89 -8.75 10.06
C SER A 57 2.06 -7.63 10.68
N ALA A 58 0.97 -7.95 11.37
CA ALA A 58 0.13 -6.95 12.05
C ALA A 58 0.88 -6.20 13.18
N LYS A 59 1.73 -6.90 13.94
CA LYS A 59 2.55 -6.31 15.01
C LYS A 59 3.72 -5.50 14.46
N ILE A 60 4.33 -5.98 13.38
CA ILE A 60 5.40 -5.27 12.66
C ILE A 60 4.83 -3.97 12.07
N MET A 61 3.66 -4.01 11.44
CA MET A 61 2.97 -2.81 10.93
C MET A 61 2.57 -1.86 12.05
N ALA A 62 2.03 -2.35 13.17
CA ALA A 62 1.69 -1.51 14.32
C ALA A 62 2.94 -0.85 14.94
N ARG A 63 4.03 -1.61 15.16
CA ARG A 63 5.30 -1.07 15.66
C ARG A 63 5.94 -0.11 14.66
N SER A 64 5.84 -0.38 13.35
CA SER A 64 6.32 0.52 12.30
C SER A 64 5.53 1.83 12.25
N ASN A 65 4.19 1.79 12.35
CA ASN A 65 3.36 3.00 12.47
C ASN A 65 3.79 3.83 13.69
N VAL A 66 3.90 3.16 14.85
CA VAL A 66 4.33 3.76 16.11
C VAL A 66 5.75 4.34 15.99
N MET A 67 6.70 3.63 15.39
CA MET A 67 8.07 4.11 15.17
C MET A 67 8.14 5.27 14.17
N VAL A 68 7.27 5.32 13.15
CA VAL A 68 7.18 6.50 12.26
C VAL A 68 6.65 7.72 13.01
N THR A 69 5.76 7.54 14.00
CA THR A 69 5.29 8.65 14.87
C THR A 69 6.26 8.98 16.02
N GLU A 70 6.96 7.99 16.60
CA GLU A 70 7.96 8.14 17.66
C GLU A 70 9.30 8.69 17.11
N ALA A 71 9.64 8.42 15.84
CA ALA A 71 10.76 9.08 15.17
C ALA A 71 10.50 10.59 14.98
N MET A 72 9.25 11.04 15.11
CA MET A 72 8.90 12.45 15.22
C MET A 72 8.85 12.95 16.69
N VAL A 73 8.75 12.04 17.69
CA VAL A 73 8.64 12.35 19.13
C VAL A 73 9.23 11.23 20.02
N THR A 74 10.41 11.46 20.60
CA THR A 74 11.20 10.54 21.47
C THR A 74 10.55 10.30 22.87
N ASP A 75 10.89 9.31 23.74
CA ASP A 75 11.93 8.25 23.76
C ASP A 75 11.57 7.08 24.74
N LYS A 76 12.24 5.91 24.59
CA LYS A 76 12.50 4.79 25.57
C LYS A 76 11.40 3.81 26.04
N VAL A 77 11.80 2.53 26.21
CA VAL A 77 11.84 1.71 27.48
C VAL A 77 12.24 0.22 27.21
N THR A 78 12.83 -0.43 28.23
CA THR A 78 13.56 -1.72 28.23
C THR A 78 12.75 -2.95 28.74
N PRO A 79 13.26 -3.91 29.55
CA PRO A 79 13.64 -5.27 29.13
C PRO A 79 12.76 -6.40 29.77
N GLU A 80 13.00 -7.73 29.73
CA GLU A 80 14.11 -8.57 29.24
C GLU A 80 13.70 -9.61 28.18
N THR A 81 13.01 -10.73 28.51
CA THR A 81 12.82 -11.91 27.62
C THR A 81 12.02 -11.65 26.34
N ILE A 82 11.34 -10.51 26.29
CA ILE A 82 10.71 -9.91 25.11
C ILE A 82 11.77 -9.57 24.03
N LYS A 83 13.04 -9.38 24.41
CA LYS A 83 14.17 -8.95 23.58
C LYS A 83 14.26 -9.65 22.24
N ARG A 84 14.32 -10.99 22.14
CA ARG A 84 14.55 -11.62 20.82
C ARG A 84 13.44 -11.42 19.81
N ASP A 85 12.18 -11.58 20.22
CA ASP A 85 11.03 -11.28 19.34
C ASP A 85 10.93 -9.77 19.09
N LYS A 86 11.21 -8.93 20.10
CA LYS A 86 11.24 -7.46 19.97
C LYS A 86 12.36 -7.00 19.03
N GLU A 87 13.57 -7.52 19.11
CA GLU A 87 14.72 -7.22 18.26
C GLU A 87 14.43 -7.60 16.80
N ILE A 88 13.78 -8.74 16.55
CA ILE A 88 13.32 -9.12 15.21
C ILE A 88 12.23 -8.16 14.72
N ILE A 89 11.22 -7.85 15.55
CA ILE A 89 10.14 -6.91 15.22
C ILE A 89 10.67 -5.49 15.02
N GLU A 90 11.65 -5.05 15.81
CA GLU A 90 12.25 -3.73 15.85
C GLU A 90 13.19 -3.56 14.65
N SER A 91 14.04 -4.55 14.34
CA SER A 91 14.84 -4.56 13.10
C SER A 91 13.96 -4.56 11.84
N ALA A 92 12.89 -5.35 11.81
CA ALA A 92 11.95 -5.36 10.69
C ALA A 92 11.16 -4.04 10.59
N ALA A 93 10.71 -3.50 11.73
CA ALA A 93 10.00 -2.23 11.77
C ALA A 93 10.90 -1.07 11.36
N THR A 94 12.17 -1.01 11.80
CA THR A 94 13.15 0.00 11.36
C THR A 94 13.28 0.01 9.84
N LYS A 95 13.51 -1.15 9.20
CA LYS A 95 13.60 -1.23 7.73
C LYS A 95 12.33 -0.74 7.03
N ILE A 96 11.15 -1.08 7.57
CA ILE A 96 9.88 -0.59 7.02
C ILE A 96 9.69 0.92 7.28
N THR A 97 10.17 1.45 8.41
CA THR A 97 10.17 2.90 8.67
C THR A 97 11.10 3.64 7.73
N GLU A 98 12.31 3.13 7.46
CA GLU A 98 13.26 3.70 6.50
C GLU A 98 12.66 3.77 5.09
N VAL A 99 12.06 2.67 4.61
CA VAL A 99 11.36 2.63 3.31
C VAL A 99 10.21 3.63 3.26
N ARG A 100 9.38 3.71 4.32
CA ARG A 100 8.25 4.65 4.38
C ARG A 100 8.68 6.11 4.49
N LEU A 101 9.76 6.40 5.19
CA LEU A 101 10.34 7.74 5.28
C LEU A 101 10.92 8.17 3.93
N GLY A 102 11.64 7.27 3.25
CA GLY A 102 12.12 7.47 1.87
C GLY A 102 10.96 7.75 0.91
N GLN A 103 9.92 6.90 0.91
CA GLN A 103 8.73 7.11 0.10
C GLN A 103 8.05 8.45 0.38
N ARG A 104 7.85 8.84 1.65
CA ARG A 104 7.26 10.14 2.01
C ARG A 104 8.11 11.31 1.51
N HIS A 105 9.43 11.23 1.64
CA HIS A 105 10.37 12.23 1.14
C HIS A 105 10.31 12.36 -0.39
N ASP A 106 10.30 11.23 -1.10
CA ASP A 106 10.29 11.21 -2.57
C ASP A 106 8.95 11.73 -3.13
N ILE A 107 7.83 11.41 -2.46
CA ILE A 107 6.50 11.97 -2.75
C ILE A 107 6.49 13.49 -2.54
N GLN A 108 7.01 13.98 -1.41
CA GLN A 108 7.14 15.43 -1.15
C GLN A 108 7.99 16.13 -2.22
N ARG A 109 9.12 15.52 -2.60
CA ARG A 109 10.00 16.04 -3.66
C ARG A 109 9.30 16.07 -5.02
N SER A 110 8.55 15.01 -5.37
CA SER A 110 7.71 14.96 -6.57
C SER A 110 6.69 16.10 -6.58
N ARG A 111 5.99 16.30 -5.46
CA ARG A 111 5.01 17.39 -5.30
C ARG A 111 5.65 18.76 -5.52
N LEU A 112 6.79 19.03 -4.90
CA LEU A 112 7.51 20.31 -5.06
C LEU A 112 7.90 20.58 -6.52
N VAL A 113 8.41 19.57 -7.24
CA VAL A 113 8.74 19.72 -8.67
C VAL A 113 7.49 19.95 -9.51
N THR A 114 6.40 19.21 -9.28
CA THR A 114 5.13 19.43 -10.01
C THR A 114 4.56 20.83 -9.77
N MET A 115 4.62 21.35 -8.54
CA MET A 115 4.17 22.71 -8.22
C MET A 115 5.05 23.77 -8.88
N ALA A 116 6.37 23.59 -8.91
CA ALA A 116 7.29 24.51 -9.58
C ALA A 116 7.04 24.58 -11.10
N LEU A 117 6.81 23.43 -11.75
CA LEU A 117 6.49 23.36 -13.17
C LEU A 117 5.10 23.95 -13.49
N LEU A 118 4.13 23.85 -12.56
CA LEU A 118 2.84 24.55 -12.70
C LEU A 118 3.02 26.06 -12.61
N ALA A 119 3.80 26.57 -11.65
CA ALA A 119 4.09 28.00 -11.53
C ALA A 119 4.83 28.55 -12.78
N GLU A 120 5.76 27.78 -13.36
CA GLU A 120 6.39 28.13 -14.64
C GLU A 120 5.35 28.21 -15.78
N LEU A 121 4.43 27.24 -15.86
CA LEU A 121 3.37 27.22 -16.85
C LEU A 121 2.35 28.35 -16.67
N GLU A 122 2.05 28.76 -15.43
CA GLU A 122 1.26 29.96 -15.11
C GLU A 122 1.94 31.21 -15.69
N CYS A 123 3.25 31.37 -15.49
CA CYS A 123 4.00 32.46 -16.12
C CYS A 123 3.92 32.40 -17.66
N GLN A 124 4.11 31.22 -18.27
CA GLN A 124 4.06 31.04 -19.73
C GLN A 124 2.65 31.22 -20.35
N THR A 125 1.59 31.17 -19.54
CA THR A 125 0.19 31.25 -20.03
C THR A 125 -0.45 32.63 -19.88
N GLY A 126 0.16 33.54 -19.11
CA GLY A 126 -0.28 34.93 -19.00
C GLY A 126 -0.27 35.68 -20.34
N ALA A 127 -1.32 36.47 -20.61
CA ALA A 127 -1.55 37.06 -21.94
C ALA A 127 -0.38 37.93 -22.46
N GLU A 128 0.23 38.73 -21.58
CA GLU A 128 1.41 39.54 -21.89
C GLU A 128 2.62 38.66 -22.27
N ASN A 129 2.92 37.64 -21.47
CA ASN A 129 4.03 36.72 -21.74
C ASN A 129 3.79 35.90 -23.02
N VAL A 130 2.55 35.50 -23.31
CA VAL A 130 2.21 34.84 -24.58
C VAL A 130 2.48 35.77 -25.78
N ALA A 131 2.14 37.06 -25.67
CA ALA A 131 2.43 38.03 -26.72
C ALA A 131 3.94 38.29 -26.87
N LEU A 132 4.69 38.39 -25.77
CA LEU A 132 6.15 38.54 -25.79
C LEU A 132 6.85 37.32 -26.40
N LEU A 133 6.39 36.10 -26.10
CA LEU A 133 6.89 34.87 -26.71
C LEU A 133 6.59 34.82 -28.22
N GLN A 134 5.40 35.26 -28.65
CA GLN A 134 5.07 35.37 -30.08
C GLN A 134 5.99 36.38 -30.79
N GLN A 135 6.15 37.58 -30.24
CA GLN A 135 7.04 38.61 -30.77
C GLN A 135 8.51 38.17 -30.82
N LEU A 136 8.97 37.39 -29.82
CA LEU A 136 10.30 36.81 -29.84
C LEU A 136 10.46 35.81 -31.01
N GLY A 137 9.44 35.00 -31.28
CA GLY A 137 9.38 34.16 -32.48
C GLY A 137 9.50 34.99 -33.76
N ASP A 138 8.66 36.02 -33.92
CA ASP A 138 8.68 36.90 -35.09
C ASP A 138 10.05 37.57 -35.30
N LEU A 139 10.72 38.02 -34.22
CA LEU A 139 12.06 38.62 -34.24
C LEU A 139 13.18 37.61 -34.55
N MET A 140 12.99 36.32 -34.24
CA MET A 140 13.94 35.25 -34.55
C MET A 140 13.79 34.69 -35.97
N ARG A 141 12.87 35.19 -36.80
CA ARG A 141 12.62 34.68 -38.16
C ARG A 141 13.86 34.81 -39.05
N SER A 142 14.39 33.66 -39.46
CA SER A 142 15.61 33.51 -40.26
C SER A 142 15.37 32.43 -41.32
N GLU A 143 14.80 32.83 -42.45
CA GLU A 143 14.46 31.91 -43.53
C GLU A 143 15.68 31.42 -44.32
N ASP A 144 15.65 30.15 -44.72
CA ASP A 144 16.63 29.56 -45.63
C ASP A 144 16.38 29.95 -47.10
N ASN A 145 17.25 29.48 -48.01
CA ASN A 145 17.13 29.69 -49.46
C ASN A 145 15.83 29.13 -50.09
N LYS A 146 14.93 28.50 -49.31
CA LYS A 146 13.64 27.95 -49.71
C LYS A 146 12.46 28.59 -48.96
N ALA A 147 12.69 29.72 -48.28
CA ALA A 147 11.72 30.41 -47.42
C ALA A 147 11.23 29.54 -46.22
N GLN A 148 12.07 28.63 -45.71
CA GLN A 148 11.76 27.79 -44.56
C GLN A 148 12.59 28.19 -43.33
N ASP A 149 11.96 28.24 -42.17
CA ASP A 149 12.64 28.41 -40.87
C ASP A 149 12.10 27.38 -39.88
N LYS A 150 12.60 26.15 -40.02
CA LYS A 150 12.12 25.00 -39.24
C LYS A 150 12.38 25.13 -37.74
N LEU A 151 13.38 25.92 -37.33
CA LEU A 151 13.66 26.16 -35.92
C LEU A 151 12.59 27.06 -35.31
N ASN A 152 12.20 28.11 -36.03
CA ASN A 152 11.15 29.01 -35.59
C ASN A 152 9.74 28.38 -35.72
N ASP A 153 9.48 27.61 -36.78
CA ASP A 153 8.25 26.83 -36.92
C ASP A 153 8.07 25.85 -35.72
N LEU A 154 9.17 25.26 -35.23
CA LEU A 154 9.18 24.45 -34.01
C LEU A 154 9.00 25.30 -32.73
N TYR A 155 9.62 26.47 -32.65
CA TYR A 155 9.46 27.40 -31.53
C TYR A 155 7.99 27.83 -31.36
N HIS A 156 7.35 28.35 -32.41
CA HIS A 156 5.93 28.72 -32.40
C HIS A 156 5.03 27.54 -32.04
N LYS A 157 5.36 26.32 -32.46
CA LYS A 157 4.66 25.10 -32.05
C LYS A 157 4.81 24.84 -30.55
N LEU A 158 6.03 24.93 -29.99
CA LEU A 158 6.28 24.69 -28.56
C LEU A 158 5.56 25.69 -27.66
N ILE A 159 5.54 26.98 -28.01
CA ILE A 159 4.82 28.00 -27.24
C ILE A 159 3.30 28.00 -27.50
N SER A 160 2.78 27.13 -28.38
CA SER A 160 1.37 27.13 -28.78
C SER A 160 0.42 26.70 -27.65
N LEU A 161 -0.82 27.19 -27.69
CA LEU A 161 -1.85 26.82 -26.71
C LEU A 161 -2.07 25.29 -26.61
N PRO A 162 -2.12 24.50 -27.71
CA PRO A 162 -2.24 23.04 -27.63
C PRO A 162 -1.12 22.35 -26.85
N GLU A 163 0.15 22.74 -27.04
CA GLU A 163 1.26 22.13 -26.30
C GLU A 163 1.24 22.58 -24.82
N ARG A 164 0.94 23.86 -24.52
CA ARG A 164 0.75 24.31 -23.12
C ARG A 164 -0.38 23.56 -22.41
N ALA A 165 -1.52 23.34 -23.07
CA ALA A 165 -2.65 22.59 -22.51
C ALA A 165 -2.31 21.10 -22.28
N LYS A 166 -1.48 20.51 -23.15
CA LYS A 166 -0.96 19.15 -22.98
C LYS A 166 0.01 19.06 -21.80
N THR A 167 0.89 20.04 -21.61
CA THR A 167 1.76 20.14 -20.42
C THR A 167 0.93 20.27 -19.15
N LEU A 168 -0.10 21.13 -19.12
CA LEU A 168 -1.01 21.26 -17.98
C LEU A 168 -1.67 19.92 -17.62
N LYS A 169 -2.17 19.18 -18.63
CA LYS A 169 -2.77 17.85 -18.41
C LYS A 169 -1.77 16.88 -17.76
N MET A 170 -0.54 16.81 -18.28
CA MET A 170 0.50 15.93 -17.74
C MET A 170 0.88 16.29 -16.31
N LEU A 171 0.93 17.59 -15.96
CA LEU A 171 1.18 18.06 -14.60
C LEU A 171 -0.01 17.76 -13.66
N ALA A 172 -1.25 17.92 -14.13
CA ALA A 172 -2.45 17.59 -13.37
C ALA A 172 -2.58 16.09 -13.06
N ASP A 173 -2.31 15.22 -14.04
CA ASP A 173 -2.25 13.77 -13.83
C ASP A 173 -1.12 13.39 -12.86
N SER A 174 0.04 14.05 -12.95
CA SER A 174 1.16 13.84 -12.02
C SER A 174 0.82 14.29 -10.59
N MET A 175 0.14 15.43 -10.43
CA MET A 175 -0.34 15.92 -9.14
C MET A 175 -1.36 14.97 -8.52
N ARG A 176 -2.29 14.43 -9.31
CA ARG A 176 -3.26 13.42 -8.83
C ARG A 176 -2.55 12.18 -8.29
N ILE A 177 -1.61 11.61 -9.05
CA ILE A 177 -0.81 10.46 -8.60
C ILE A 177 -0.05 10.78 -7.31
N THR A 178 0.54 11.97 -7.21
CA THR A 178 1.28 12.37 -6.00
C THR A 178 0.36 12.49 -4.79
N ILE A 179 -0.85 13.05 -4.94
CA ILE A 179 -1.87 13.13 -3.88
C ILE A 179 -2.35 11.72 -3.47
N ASP A 180 -2.60 10.82 -4.42
CA ASP A 180 -3.02 9.44 -4.14
C ASP A 180 -1.94 8.69 -3.34
N LEU A 181 -0.66 8.91 -3.68
CA LEU A 181 0.49 8.37 -2.95
C LEU A 181 0.66 9.02 -1.56
N GLU A 182 0.41 10.32 -1.40
CA GLU A 182 0.38 10.98 -0.08
C GLU A 182 -0.69 10.34 0.81
N ARG A 183 -1.93 10.20 0.32
CA ARG A 183 -3.04 9.58 1.07
C ARG A 183 -2.64 8.19 1.58
N GLN A 184 -2.08 7.36 0.70
CA GLN A 184 -1.56 6.03 1.05
C GLN A 184 -0.42 6.10 2.08
N ALA A 185 0.58 6.96 1.88
CA ALA A 185 1.75 7.07 2.75
C ALA A 185 1.43 7.64 4.14
N PHE A 186 0.38 8.45 4.27
CA PHE A 186 -0.14 8.94 5.56
C PHE A 186 -1.21 8.03 6.18
N GLY A 187 -1.59 6.94 5.51
CA GLY A 187 -2.64 6.03 5.99
C GLY A 187 -4.04 6.64 5.96
N MET A 188 -4.23 7.73 5.22
CA MET A 188 -5.53 8.29 4.88
C MET A 188 -6.17 7.34 3.88
N LYS A 189 -6.88 6.33 4.41
CA LYS A 189 -7.74 5.49 3.58
C LYS A 189 -8.77 6.38 2.91
N ASP A 190 -8.92 6.22 1.61
CA ASP A 190 -10.20 6.44 0.98
C ASP A 190 -11.22 5.53 1.69
N GLU A 191 -12.46 6.01 1.89
CA GLU A 191 -13.59 5.15 2.23
C GLU A 191 -13.98 4.32 0.99
N ALA A 192 -13.02 3.54 0.49
CA ALA A 192 -13.25 2.47 -0.45
C ALA A 192 -14.16 1.45 0.25
N GLU A 193 -15.30 1.21 -0.37
CA GLU A 193 -16.45 0.47 0.11
C GLU A 193 -16.08 -0.72 1.00
N ALA A 194 -16.81 -0.89 2.10
CA ALA A 194 -16.77 -2.13 2.88
C ALA A 194 -16.86 -3.31 1.90
N PRO A 195 -15.94 -4.30 1.99
CA PRO A 195 -15.77 -5.29 0.93
C PRO A 195 -17.12 -5.94 0.66
N ALA A 196 -17.63 -5.75 -0.57
CA ALA A 196 -18.98 -6.12 -0.95
C ALA A 196 -19.27 -7.53 -0.44
N ASP A 197 -20.26 -7.61 0.46
CA ASP A 197 -20.40 -8.68 1.44
C ASP A 197 -20.04 -10.04 0.85
N ALA A 198 -19.17 -10.81 1.52
CA ALA A 198 -18.72 -12.10 1.02
C ALA A 198 -19.92 -13.03 0.70
N LEU A 199 -21.04 -12.86 1.42
CA LEU A 199 -22.33 -13.47 1.11
C LEU A 199 -22.97 -12.94 -0.18
N ALA A 200 -22.98 -11.62 -0.41
CA ALA A 200 -23.48 -11.03 -1.66
C ALA A 200 -22.64 -11.45 -2.89
N SER A 201 -21.32 -11.53 -2.75
CA SER A 201 -20.42 -12.03 -3.80
C SER A 201 -20.66 -13.52 -4.10
N LEU A 202 -20.93 -14.33 -3.06
CA LEU A 202 -21.32 -15.74 -3.19
C LEU A 202 -22.70 -15.90 -3.85
N LEU A 203 -23.71 -15.13 -3.40
CA LEU A 203 -25.07 -15.14 -3.94
C LEU A 203 -25.10 -14.78 -5.42
N ASN A 204 -24.34 -13.77 -5.84
CA ASN A 204 -24.24 -13.40 -7.26
C ASN A 204 -23.57 -14.50 -8.11
N LYS A 205 -22.58 -15.23 -7.57
CA LYS A 205 -22.00 -16.40 -8.26
C LYS A 205 -22.98 -17.57 -8.39
N ILE A 206 -23.78 -17.84 -7.35
CA ILE A 206 -24.81 -18.88 -7.37
C ILE A 206 -25.95 -18.50 -8.33
N SER A 207 -26.39 -17.24 -8.30
CA SER A 207 -27.41 -16.68 -9.18
C SER A 207 -27.00 -16.71 -10.66
N GLY A 208 -25.75 -16.30 -10.98
CA GLY A 208 -25.24 -16.31 -12.34
C GLY A 208 -24.85 -17.70 -12.88
N GLY A 209 -24.62 -18.68 -12.00
CA GLY A 209 -24.16 -20.02 -12.39
C GLY A 209 -25.24 -20.98 -12.89
N ASN A 210 -26.52 -20.67 -12.72
CA ASN A 210 -27.59 -21.65 -12.90
C ASN A 210 -28.17 -21.75 -14.32
N ARG A 211 -27.31 -21.98 -15.32
CA ARG A 211 -27.72 -22.54 -16.63
C ARG A 211 -27.12 -23.93 -16.81
N SER A 212 -27.98 -24.95 -16.60
CA SER A 212 -27.84 -26.34 -17.02
C SER A 212 -26.57 -27.11 -16.60
N SER A 213 -26.38 -27.37 -15.30
CA SER A 213 -25.49 -28.45 -14.81
C SER A 213 -26.25 -29.74 -14.42
N PHE A 214 -27.56 -29.67 -14.19
CA PHE A 214 -28.44 -30.82 -14.18
C PHE A 214 -29.11 -30.91 -15.55
N GLY A 215 -28.75 -31.93 -16.33
CA GLY A 215 -29.46 -32.25 -17.56
C GLY A 215 -30.91 -32.63 -17.25
N VAL A 216 -31.84 -32.16 -18.07
CA VAL A 216 -33.21 -32.67 -18.04
C VAL A 216 -33.13 -34.16 -18.36
N VAL A 217 -33.63 -35.00 -17.46
CA VAL A 217 -33.74 -36.45 -17.71
C VAL A 217 -34.67 -36.61 -18.92
N ALA A 218 -34.16 -37.24 -19.99
CA ALA A 218 -35.00 -37.56 -21.14
C ALA A 218 -36.08 -38.55 -20.69
N GLU A 219 -37.33 -38.30 -21.07
CA GLU A 219 -38.41 -39.27 -20.87
C GLU A 219 -38.08 -40.53 -21.68
N ASP A 220 -38.12 -41.69 -21.01
CA ASP A 220 -37.80 -42.99 -21.60
C ASP A 220 -38.96 -43.41 -22.52
N PRO A 221 -38.77 -43.60 -23.84
CA PRO A 221 -39.87 -43.72 -24.78
C PRO A 221 -40.44 -45.15 -24.93
N GLU A 222 -40.31 -46.01 -23.92
CA GLU A 222 -41.05 -47.28 -23.83
C GLU A 222 -41.43 -47.64 -22.38
N LEU A 223 -42.64 -47.25 -21.94
CA LEU A 223 -43.53 -47.99 -21.02
C LEU A 223 -44.93 -47.37 -20.93
#